data_AF-A0A0G0WMP9-F1
#
_entry.id   AF-A0A0G0WMP9-F1
#
_cell.length_a   1.000
_cell.length_b   1.000
_cell.length_c   1.000
_cell.angle_alpha   90.00
_cell.angle_beta   90.00
_cell.angle_gamma   90.00
#
_symmetry.space_group_name_H-M   'P 1'
#
loop_
_entity.id
_entity.type
_entity.pdbx_description
1 polymer ?
#
loop_
_entity_poly.entity_id
_entity_poly.type
_entity_poly.pdbx_seq_one_letter_code
_entity_poly.pdbx_strand_id
1 'polypeptide(L)'
;MSKELKNKAEIISADLGFSSIQEVVRVLLTKLSKKEFSLKVEEAEEINYLSPAAEKKFRKAVADIKAGRNIYKPKDKREFFALLRS
;
A
#
# COMPACT_ATOMS: atom_id res chain seq x y z
N MET A 1 20.68 10.15 14.25
CA MET A 1 19.86 9.11 13.60
C MET A 1 20.76 8.30 12.69
N SER A 2 20.73 6.96 12.75
CA SER A 2 21.51 6.16 11.80
C SER A 2 20.97 6.37 10.38
N LYS A 3 21.85 6.34 9.37
CA LYS A 3 21.46 6.48 7.96
C LYS A 3 20.43 5.43 7.56
N GLU A 4 20.59 4.22 8.09
CA GLU A 4 19.66 3.11 7.87
C GLU A 4 18.28 3.38 8.47
N LEU A 5 18.21 3.85 9.72
CA LEU A 5 16.93 4.19 10.37
C LEU A 5 16.21 5.30 9.62
N LYS A 6 16.96 6.32 9.16
CA LYS A 6 16.42 7.41 8.34
C LYS A 6 15.77 6.84 7.07
N ASN A 7 16.51 6.04 6.32
CA ASN A 7 16.03 5.50 5.05
C ASN A 7 14.79 4.61 5.26
N LYS A 8 14.79 3.75 6.29
CA LYS A 8 13.64 2.91 6.62
C LYS A 8 12.42 3.76 7.00
N ALA A 9 12.61 4.77 7.84
CA ALA A 9 11.52 5.66 8.25
C ALA A 9 10.96 6.47 7.07
N GLU A 10 11.81 6.90 6.13
CA GLU A 10 11.37 7.59 4.91
C GLU A 10 10.50 6.68 4.03
N ILE A 11 10.90 5.44 3.80
CA ILE A 11 10.12 4.45 3.02
C ILE A 11 8.75 4.23 3.67
N ILE A 12 8.73 3.89 4.96
CA ILE A 12 7.47 3.63 5.66
C ILE A 12 6.59 4.87 5.72
N SER A 13 7.17 6.07 5.87
CA SER A 13 6.38 7.31 5.85
C SER A 13 5.68 7.53 4.50
N ALA A 14 6.34 7.19 3.39
CA ALA A 14 5.76 7.27 2.06
C ALA A 14 4.65 6.22 1.86
N ASP A 15 4.86 4.99 2.34
CA ASP A 15 3.85 3.92 2.29
C ASP A 15 2.57 4.27 3.08
N LEU A 16 2.72 5.02 4.19
CA LEU A 16 1.61 5.56 4.97
C LEU A 16 0.94 6.80 4.34
N GLY A 17 1.44 7.29 3.19
CA GLY A 17 0.88 8.41 2.43
C GLY A 17 1.41 9.79 2.82
N PHE A 18 2.46 9.89 3.64
CA PHE A 18 3.09 11.17 3.96
C PHE A 18 4.01 11.63 2.83
N SER A 19 4.08 12.94 2.61
CA SER A 19 4.96 13.53 1.60
C SER A 19 6.41 13.61 2.07
N SER A 20 6.64 13.63 3.39
CA SER A 20 7.98 13.60 3.98
C SER A 20 7.98 13.16 5.44
N ILE A 21 9.15 12.75 5.93
CA ILE A 21 9.35 12.39 7.34
C ILE A 21 9.06 13.56 8.30
N GLN A 22 9.28 14.81 7.86
CA GLN A 22 8.96 15.99 8.67
C GLN A 22 7.46 16.16 8.91
N GLU A 23 6.62 15.71 7.97
CA GLU A 23 5.17 15.72 8.13
C GLU A 23 4.73 14.75 9.24
N VAL A 24 5.33 13.56 9.27
CA VAL A 24 5.13 12.58 10.35
C VAL A 24 5.47 13.18 11.71
N VAL A 25 6.63 13.85 11.81
CA VAL A 25 7.06 14.50 13.05
C VAL A 25 6.06 15.58 13.49
N ARG A 26 5.52 16.39 12.57
CA ARG A 26 4.50 17.40 12.90
C ARG A 26 3.22 16.76 13.44
N VAL A 27 2.75 15.66 12.85
CA VAL A 27 1.57 14.94 13.33
C VAL A 27 1.80 14.40 14.74
N LEU A 28 2.96 13.77 14.98
CA LEU A 28 3.31 13.24 16.30
C LEU A 28 3.36 14.33 17.37
N LEU A 29 4.04 15.46 17.07
CA LEU A 29 4.10 16.60 17.99
C LEU A 29 2.73 17.23 18.24
N THR A 30 1.86 17.27 17.22
CA THR A 30 0.49 17.75 17.37
C THR A 30 -0.31 16.86 18.32
N LYS A 31 -0.26 15.54 18.15
CA LYS A 31 -0.92 14.60 19.07
C LYS A 31 -0.34 14.68 20.49
N LEU A 32 0.98 14.84 20.60
CA LEU A 32 1.65 15.01 21.89
C LEU A 32 1.15 16.26 22.63
N SER A 33 1.03 17.39 21.93
CA SER A 33 0.54 18.66 22.51
C SER A 33 -0.88 18.56 23.05
N LYS A 34 -1.71 17.69 22.47
CA LYS A 34 -3.10 17.45 22.88
C LYS A 34 -3.26 16.34 23.92
N LYS A 35 -2.16 15.72 24.37
CA LYS A 35 -2.17 14.50 25.21
C LYS A 35 -2.90 13.32 24.54
N GLU A 36 -2.98 13.32 23.22
CA GLU A 36 -3.56 12.25 22.39
C GLU A 36 -2.50 11.21 21.97
N PHE A 37 -1.25 11.38 22.43
CA PHE A 37 -0.15 10.48 22.10
C PHE A 37 -0.05 9.36 23.14
N SER A 38 -0.37 8.14 22.73
CA SER A 38 -0.16 6.91 23.51
C SER A 38 0.82 6.00 22.78
N LEU A 39 1.87 5.54 23.47
CA LEU A 39 2.76 4.49 22.98
C LEU A 39 2.25 3.13 23.44
N LYS A 40 1.95 2.25 22.49
CA LYS A 40 1.70 0.83 22.73
C LYS A 40 2.74 0.03 21.97
N VAL A 41 3.30 -0.99 22.62
CA VAL A 41 4.11 -2.00 21.95
C VAL A 41 3.16 -3.12 21.61
N GLU A 42 2.65 -3.10 20.39
CA GLU A 42 1.86 -4.20 19.84
C GLU A 42 2.81 -5.18 19.17
N GLU A 43 2.44 -6.46 19.15
CA GLU A 43 3.16 -7.45 18.34
C GLU A 43 3.16 -6.95 16.90
N ALA A 44 4.32 -6.97 16.24
CA ALA A 44 4.44 -6.49 14.87
C ALA A 44 3.42 -7.24 14.00
N GLU A 45 2.53 -6.51 13.33
CA GLU A 45 1.60 -7.11 12.38
C GLU A 45 2.38 -7.98 11.42
N GLU A 46 2.00 -9.26 11.32
CA GLU A 46 2.63 -10.19 10.39
C GLU A 46 2.34 -9.69 8.97
N ILE A 47 3.37 -9.14 8.32
CA ILE A 47 3.25 -8.65 6.95
C ILE A 47 3.02 -9.87 6.06
N ASN A 48 1.76 -10.11 5.74
CA ASN A 48 1.33 -11.17 4.86
C ASN A 48 1.65 -10.80 3.40
N TYR A 49 2.81 -11.23 2.93
CA TYR A 49 3.17 -11.11 1.52
C TYR A 49 2.32 -12.05 0.66
N LEU A 50 2.12 -11.65 -0.59
CA LEU A 50 1.58 -12.55 -1.61
C LEU A 50 2.51 -13.77 -1.76
N SER A 51 1.92 -14.95 -1.99
CA SER A 51 2.71 -16.10 -2.40
C SER A 51 3.45 -15.78 -3.72
N PRO A 52 4.61 -16.40 -4.00
CA PRO A 52 5.36 -16.15 -5.24
C PRO A 52 4.51 -16.34 -6.51
N ALA A 53 3.58 -17.30 -6.48
CA ALA A 53 2.63 -17.54 -7.56
C ALA A 53 1.63 -16.39 -7.73
N ALA A 54 1.07 -15.87 -6.63
CA ALA A 54 0.15 -14.75 -6.65
C ALA A 54 0.86 -13.46 -7.11
N GLU A 55 2.05 -13.17 -6.59
CA GLU A 55 2.83 -12.00 -7.01
C GLU A 55 3.11 -12.04 -8.52
N LYS A 56 3.54 -13.19 -9.05
CA LYS A 56 3.78 -13.37 -10.49
C LYS A 56 2.52 -13.10 -11.32
N LYS A 57 1.36 -13.57 -10.85
CA LYS A 57 0.06 -13.35 -11.51
C LYS A 57 -0.29 -11.86 -11.56
N PHE A 58 -0.16 -11.16 -10.44
CA PHE A 58 -0.46 -9.72 -10.38
C PHE A 58 0.53 -8.88 -11.19
N ARG A 59 1.84 -9.19 -11.13
CA ARG A 59 2.85 -8.55 -11.98
C ARG A 59 2.52 -8.68 -13.47
N LYS A 60 2.12 -9.87 -13.91
CA LYS A 60 1.70 -10.11 -15.29
C LYS A 60 0.46 -9.29 -15.63
N ALA A 61 -0.57 -9.29 -14.77
CA ALA A 61 -1.79 -8.51 -14.99
C ALA A 61 -1.47 -7.00 -15.15
N VAL A 62 -0.60 -6.44 -14.31
CA VAL A 62 -0.17 -5.04 -14.42
C VAL A 62 0.58 -4.78 -15.73
N ALA A 63 1.45 -5.70 -16.14
CA ALA A 63 2.18 -5.57 -17.41
C ALA A 63 1.24 -5.65 -18.63
N ASP A 64 0.26 -6.55 -18.61
CA ASP A 64 -0.75 -6.70 -19.65
C ASP A 64 -1.63 -5.45 -19.75
N ILE A 65 -2.07 -4.89 -18.60
CA ILE A 65 -2.82 -3.63 -18.53
C ILE A 65 -2.02 -2.48 -19.16
N LYS A 66 -0.74 -2.33 -18.79
CA LYS A 66 0.14 -1.28 -19.34
C LYS A 66 0.36 -1.44 -20.85
N ALA A 67 0.42 -2.68 -21.34
CA ALA A 67 0.57 -2.99 -22.76
C ALA A 67 -0.74 -2.95 -23.56
N GLY A 68 -1.89 -2.69 -22.91
CA GLY A 68 -3.20 -2.69 -23.57
C GLY A 68 -3.68 -4.09 -23.99
N ARG A 69 -3.12 -5.17 -23.43
CA ARG A 69 -3.43 -6.56 -23.77
C ARG A 69 -4.26 -7.21 -22.66
N ASN A 70 -5.08 -8.20 -23.02
CA ASN A 70 -5.95 -8.92 -22.07
C ASN A 70 -6.90 -7.97 -21.28
N ILE A 71 -7.28 -6.84 -21.88
CA ILE A 71 -8.25 -5.89 -21.32
C ILE A 71 -9.57 -6.08 -22.05
N TYR A 72 -10.62 -6.40 -21.30
CA TYR A 72 -11.98 -6.46 -21.84
C TYR A 72 -12.79 -5.26 -21.33
N LYS A 73 -13.55 -4.63 -22.23
CA LYS A 73 -14.44 -3.51 -21.91
C LYS A 73 -15.88 -3.95 -22.12
N PRO A 74 -16.60 -4.34 -21.06
CA PRO A 74 -18.02 -4.71 -21.19
C PRO A 74 -18.84 -3.46 -21.54
N LYS A 75 -19.84 -3.64 -22.40
CA LYS A 75 -20.75 -2.60 -22.87
C LYS A 75 -21.83 -2.30 -21.83
N ASP A 76 -22.20 -3.30 -21.03
CA ASP A 76 -23.21 -3.16 -19.99
C ASP A 76 -22.94 -4.08 -18.78
N LYS A 77 -23.76 -3.90 -17.73
CA LYS A 77 -23.67 -4.67 -16.49
C LYS A 77 -23.90 -6.18 -16.72
N ARG A 78 -24.79 -6.56 -17.65
CA ARG A 78 -25.14 -7.97 -17.89
C ARG A 78 -23.94 -8.70 -18.49
N GLU A 79 -23.29 -8.09 -19.49
CA GLU A 79 -22.08 -8.61 -20.12
C GLU A 79 -20.91 -8.71 -19.11
N PHE A 80 -20.73 -7.71 -18.26
CA PHE A 80 -19.73 -7.77 -17.19
C PHE A 80 -19.93 -8.96 -16.25
N PHE A 81 -21.16 -9.20 -15.78
CA PHE A 81 -21.44 -10.32 -14.88
C PHE A 81 -21.34 -11.68 -15.58
N ALA A 82 -21.60 -11.77 -16.89
CA ALA A 82 -21.39 -12.99 -17.65
C ALA A 82 -19.91 -13.40 -17.66
N LEU A 83 -19.00 -12.42 -17.79
CA LEU A 83 -17.55 -12.66 -17.81
C LEU A 83 -16.94 -13.03 -16.46
N LEU A 84 -17.56 -12.63 -15.34
CA LEU A 84 -17.08 -12.99 -14.00
C LEU A 84 -17.45 -14.42 -13.59
N ARG A 85 -18.39 -15.05 -14.32
CA ARG A 85 -18.91 -16.40 -14.01
C ARG A 85 -18.24 -17.51 -14.81
N SER A 86 -17.42 -17.16 -15.82
CA SER A 86 -16.60 -18.09 -16.62
C SER A 86 -15.25 -18.32 -15.98
#